data_AF-A0A8K1DB40-F1
#
_entry.id   AF-A0A8K1DB40-F1
#
_cell.length_a   1.000
_cell.length_b   1.000
_cell.length_c   1.000
_cell.angle_alpha   90.00
_cell.angle_beta   90.00
_cell.angle_gamma   90.00
#
_symmetry.space_group_name_H-M   'P 1'
#
loop_
_entity.id
_entity.type
_entity.pdbx_description
1 polymer ?
#
loop_
_entity_poly.entity_id
_entity_poly.type
_entity_poly.pdbx_seq_one_letter_code
_entity_poly.pdbx_strand_id
1 'polypeptide(L)'
;MPGWRVVVAAYLDGDHLKVCSQGYTCCSQEMEEKYSQQSKHDFRNAVTELSNHLQNMFGSRYKKFDEFFKELLENAEKSLNDMFVRTYGRLYMQNSELFKDLFVELKRYYVGGNVNLEEMLNEFWARLLERMFRLVNPQYHFTDEYLECVSKYTEQLKPFGDVPRKLKLQVTRAFVAARTFAQGLAVARDVVSKVSAVSSVPPAVCCPRVL
;
A
#
# COMPACT_ATOMS: atom_id res chain seq x y z
N MET A 1 54.84 -1.10 12.76
CA MET A 1 54.06 0.16 12.75
C MET A 1 54.44 0.99 11.50
N PRO A 2 53.86 0.76 10.32
CA PRO A 2 54.11 1.62 9.15
C PRO A 2 52.81 2.30 8.71
N GLY A 3 52.54 3.51 9.20
CA GLY A 3 51.30 4.23 8.85
C GLY A 3 51.45 5.74 8.61
N TRP A 4 52.66 6.29 8.76
CA TRP A 4 52.88 7.75 8.85
C TRP A 4 53.80 8.31 7.75
N ARG A 5 54.12 7.53 6.71
CA ARG A 5 55.02 7.97 5.62
C ARG A 5 54.36 8.87 4.55
N VAL A 6 53.08 9.20 4.71
CA VAL A 6 52.32 9.93 3.66
C VAL A 6 52.12 11.40 3.99
N VAL A 7 52.56 11.88 5.16
CA VAL A 7 52.42 13.30 5.53
C VAL A 7 53.59 14.08 4.94
N VAL A 8 53.29 15.04 4.06
CA VAL A 8 54.34 15.94 3.55
C VAL A 8 54.76 16.91 4.65
N ALA A 9 56.06 17.08 4.85
CA ALA A 9 56.60 17.97 5.89
C ALA A 9 56.56 19.47 5.51
N ALA A 10 56.29 19.79 4.24
CA ALA A 10 56.24 21.14 3.69
C ALA A 10 55.27 21.22 2.49
N TYR A 11 54.89 22.43 2.09
CA TYR A 11 54.03 22.67 0.92
C TYR A 11 54.70 22.20 -0.37
N LEU A 12 53.91 21.56 -1.25
CA LEU A 12 54.28 21.15 -2.60
C LEU A 12 53.57 22.01 -3.63
N ASP A 13 54.11 22.07 -4.84
CA ASP A 13 53.37 22.55 -6.00
C ASP A 13 52.24 21.56 -6.35
N GLY A 14 51.06 22.05 -6.71
CA GLY A 14 49.82 21.28 -6.78
C GLY A 14 49.46 20.72 -8.16
N ASP A 15 50.35 20.83 -9.14
CA ASP A 15 50.10 20.42 -10.54
C ASP A 15 49.74 18.94 -10.72
N HIS A 16 50.14 18.07 -9.78
CA HIS A 16 49.81 16.64 -9.80
C HIS A 16 48.38 16.32 -9.33
N LEU A 17 47.64 17.29 -8.79
CA LEU A 17 46.29 17.12 -8.26
C LEU A 17 45.22 17.21 -9.36
N LYS A 18 44.21 16.33 -9.30
CA LYS A 18 43.15 16.19 -10.32
C LYS A 18 41.78 16.70 -9.87
N VAL A 19 41.59 16.89 -8.56
CA VAL A 19 40.33 17.27 -7.91
C VAL A 19 40.51 18.59 -7.16
N CYS A 20 41.52 18.69 -6.30
CA CYS A 20 41.84 19.90 -5.56
C CYS A 20 42.40 21.00 -6.50
N SER A 21 42.23 22.26 -6.11
CA SER A 21 42.74 23.41 -6.87
C SER A 21 44.27 23.34 -7.02
N GLN A 22 44.77 23.65 -8.23
CA GLN A 22 46.20 23.73 -8.51
C GLN A 22 46.79 24.96 -7.79
N GLY A 23 47.76 24.72 -6.91
CA GLY A 23 48.41 25.72 -6.05
C GLY A 23 49.22 25.04 -4.94
N TYR A 24 49.85 25.81 -4.05
CA TYR A 24 50.62 25.25 -2.95
C TYR A 24 49.73 24.40 -2.03
N THR A 25 50.08 23.13 -1.87
CA THR A 25 49.24 22.11 -1.22
C THR A 25 50.03 21.22 -0.27
N CYS A 26 49.35 20.69 0.74
CA CYS A 26 49.87 19.63 1.60
C CYS A 26 49.44 18.22 1.12
N CYS A 27 48.70 18.11 0.02
CA CYS A 27 48.23 16.83 -0.52
C CYS A 27 49.16 16.28 -1.60
N SER A 28 49.64 15.05 -1.42
CA SER A 28 50.24 14.25 -2.49
C SER A 28 49.14 13.60 -3.33
N GLN A 29 49.49 13.09 -4.51
CA GLN A 29 48.54 12.35 -5.36
C GLN A 29 47.94 11.14 -4.62
N GLU A 30 48.74 10.40 -3.86
CA GLU A 30 48.28 9.25 -3.07
C GLU A 30 47.26 9.69 -1.99
N MET A 31 47.48 10.86 -1.37
CA MET A 31 46.51 11.42 -0.41
C MET A 31 45.21 11.84 -1.09
N GLU A 32 45.27 12.53 -2.22
CA GLU A 32 44.07 12.94 -2.97
C GLU A 32 43.25 11.73 -3.43
N GLU A 33 43.89 10.69 -3.95
CA GLU A 33 43.23 9.45 -4.35
C GLU A 33 42.57 8.75 -3.15
N LYS A 34 43.27 8.67 -2.01
CA LYS A 34 42.75 8.07 -0.79
C LYS A 34 41.56 8.85 -0.22
N TYR A 35 41.65 10.18 -0.12
CA TYR A 35 40.56 11.03 0.35
C TYR A 35 39.36 11.01 -0.60
N SER A 36 39.58 10.98 -1.93
CA SER A 36 38.50 10.83 -2.90
C SER A 36 37.77 9.49 -2.75
N GLN A 37 38.49 8.38 -2.51
CA GLN A 37 37.86 7.09 -2.23
C GLN A 37 37.09 7.09 -0.90
N GLN A 38 37.65 7.70 0.14
CA GLN A 38 37.01 7.82 1.44
C GLN A 38 35.72 8.66 1.36
N SER A 39 35.75 9.83 0.72
CA SER A 39 34.59 10.71 0.55
C SER A 39 33.45 10.01 -0.23
N LYS A 40 33.80 9.26 -1.30
CA LYS A 40 32.82 8.41 -2.02
C LYS A 40 32.19 7.34 -1.12
N HIS A 41 33.00 6.68 -0.31
CA HIS A 41 32.54 5.65 0.60
C HIS A 41 31.61 6.23 1.67
N ASP A 42 31.99 7.36 2.27
CA ASP A 42 31.23 8.01 3.33
C ASP A 42 29.89 8.55 2.80
N PHE A 43 29.89 9.16 1.61
CA PHE A 43 28.66 9.57 0.93
C PHE A 43 27.74 8.38 0.63
N ARG A 44 28.28 7.29 0.07
CA ARG A 44 27.51 6.07 -0.22
C ARG A 44 26.91 5.47 1.04
N ASN A 45 27.67 5.44 2.14
CA ASN A 45 27.19 4.91 3.41
C ASN A 45 26.07 5.79 3.98
N ALA A 46 26.23 7.11 3.97
CA ALA A 46 25.19 8.03 4.44
C ALA A 46 23.88 7.88 3.63
N VAL A 47 23.98 7.80 2.31
CA VAL A 47 22.81 7.57 1.43
C VAL A 47 22.17 6.21 1.69
N THR A 48 22.98 5.17 1.87
CA THR A 48 22.50 3.80 2.12
C THR A 48 21.80 3.71 3.47
N GLU A 49 22.37 4.29 4.52
CA GLU A 49 21.79 4.32 5.86
C GLU A 49 20.43 5.03 5.87
N LEU A 50 20.34 6.21 5.26
CA LEU A 50 19.08 6.94 5.12
C LEU A 50 18.05 6.14 4.32
N SER A 51 18.48 5.51 3.23
CA SER A 51 17.60 4.69 2.40
C SER A 51 17.06 3.47 3.15
N ASN A 52 17.90 2.79 3.92
CA ASN A 52 17.50 1.66 4.76
C ASN A 52 16.50 2.09 5.84
N HIS A 53 16.74 3.24 6.47
CA HIS A 53 15.80 3.80 7.44
C HIS A 53 14.42 4.07 6.82
N LEU A 54 14.39 4.71 5.65
CA LEU A 54 13.15 5.00 4.93
C LEU A 54 12.43 3.73 4.48
N GLN A 55 13.15 2.74 3.95
CA GLN A 55 12.57 1.44 3.55
C GLN A 55 11.92 0.73 4.75
N ASN A 56 12.61 0.68 5.89
CA ASN A 56 12.08 0.10 7.12
C ASN A 56 10.85 0.84 7.63
N MET A 57 10.87 2.18 7.57
CA MET A 57 9.73 3.00 7.96
C MET A 57 8.51 2.74 7.07
N PHE A 58 8.65 2.83 5.74
CA PHE A 58 7.55 2.57 4.82
C PHE A 58 7.04 1.13 4.92
N GLY A 59 7.94 0.14 5.02
CA GLY A 59 7.57 -1.26 5.20
C GLY A 59 6.81 -1.52 6.51
N SER A 60 7.25 -0.92 7.62
CA SER A 60 6.56 -1.04 8.91
C SER A 60 5.17 -0.37 8.88
N ARG A 61 5.06 0.82 8.28
CA ARG A 61 3.79 1.53 8.14
C ARG A 61 2.82 0.77 7.26
N TYR A 62 3.29 0.23 6.14
CA TYR A 62 2.50 -0.64 5.26
C TYR A 62 1.95 -1.83 6.03
N LYS A 63 2.83 -2.59 6.69
CA LYS A 63 2.42 -3.80 7.43
C LYS A 63 1.38 -3.50 8.50
N LYS A 64 1.61 -2.46 9.32
CA LYS A 64 0.67 -2.05 10.37
C LYS A 64 -0.69 -1.64 9.82
N PHE A 65 -0.71 -0.87 8.73
CA PHE A 65 -1.95 -0.44 8.12
C PHE A 65 -2.70 -1.60 7.46
N ASP A 66 -1.97 -2.50 6.79
CA ASP A 66 -2.53 -3.69 6.14
C ASP A 66 -3.16 -4.65 7.15
N GLU A 67 -2.47 -4.93 8.26
CA GLU A 67 -2.99 -5.72 9.38
C GLU A 67 -4.24 -5.08 9.97
N PHE A 68 -4.18 -3.78 10.29
CA PHE A 68 -5.32 -3.04 10.82
C PHE A 68 -6.56 -3.13 9.92
N PHE A 69 -6.40 -2.92 8.61
CA PHE A 69 -7.55 -2.92 7.70
C PHE A 69 -8.14 -4.32 7.50
N LYS A 70 -7.30 -5.37 7.48
CA LYS A 70 -7.76 -6.76 7.44
C LYS A 70 -8.52 -7.14 8.71
N GLU A 71 -7.97 -6.81 9.88
CA GLU A 71 -8.65 -7.04 11.16
C GLU A 71 -9.97 -6.28 11.24
N LEU A 72 -10.04 -5.06 10.72
CA LEU A 72 -11.29 -4.30 10.67
C LEU A 72 -12.38 -5.05 9.87
N LEU A 73 -12.02 -5.67 8.74
CA LEU A 73 -12.97 -6.46 7.93
C LEU A 73 -13.40 -7.74 8.63
N GLU A 74 -12.46 -8.46 9.24
CA GLU A 74 -12.76 -9.68 10.00
C GLU A 74 -13.66 -9.39 11.21
N ASN A 75 -13.38 -8.31 11.93
CA ASN A 75 -14.19 -7.88 13.06
C ASN A 75 -15.59 -7.43 12.61
N ALA A 76 -15.70 -6.73 11.48
CA ALA A 76 -17.00 -6.35 10.92
C ALA A 76 -17.82 -7.58 10.50
N GLU A 77 -17.20 -8.56 9.84
CA GLU A 77 -17.84 -9.83 9.46
C GLU A 77 -18.33 -10.60 10.68
N LYS A 78 -17.46 -10.77 11.67
CA LYS A 78 -17.79 -11.45 12.93
C LYS A 78 -18.91 -10.74 13.68
N SER A 79 -18.83 -9.41 13.80
CA SER A 79 -19.85 -8.60 14.48
C SER A 79 -21.20 -8.69 13.79
N LEU A 80 -21.24 -8.63 12.45
CA LEU A 80 -22.46 -8.83 11.67
C LEU A 80 -23.03 -10.22 11.93
N ASN A 81 -22.21 -11.26 11.82
CA ASN A 81 -22.64 -12.63 12.03
C ASN A 81 -23.19 -12.85 13.43
N ASP A 82 -22.47 -12.42 14.48
CA ASP A 82 -22.88 -12.58 15.86
C ASP A 82 -24.21 -11.85 16.16
N MET A 83 -24.36 -10.64 15.62
CA MET A 83 -25.60 -9.88 15.74
C MET A 83 -26.75 -10.58 15.01
N PHE A 84 -26.54 -11.02 13.77
CA PHE A 84 -27.61 -11.56 12.93
C PHE A 84 -28.04 -12.96 13.38
N VAL A 85 -27.12 -13.78 13.91
CA VAL A 85 -27.45 -15.06 14.56
C VAL A 85 -28.34 -14.80 15.78
N ARG A 86 -28.00 -13.79 16.61
CA ARG A 86 -28.80 -13.47 17.80
C ARG A 86 -30.18 -12.89 17.46
N THR A 87 -30.27 -12.04 16.44
CA THR A 87 -31.51 -11.34 16.09
C THR A 87 -32.44 -12.18 15.21
N TYR A 88 -31.91 -12.89 14.21
CA TYR A 88 -32.70 -13.59 13.19
C TYR A 88 -32.61 -15.11 13.28
N GLY A 89 -31.67 -15.65 14.08
CA GLY A 89 -31.55 -17.08 14.33
C GLY A 89 -31.43 -17.91 13.05
N ARG A 90 -32.27 -18.94 12.94
CA ARG A 90 -32.24 -19.91 11.83
C ARG A 90 -32.43 -19.26 10.46
N LEU A 91 -33.24 -18.20 10.34
CA LEU A 91 -33.50 -17.52 9.07
C LEU A 91 -32.21 -16.96 8.46
N TYR A 92 -31.37 -16.32 9.29
CA TYR A 92 -30.06 -15.86 8.87
C TYR A 92 -29.11 -17.03 8.60
N MET A 93 -29.04 -18.02 9.50
CA MET A 93 -28.08 -19.13 9.36
C MET A 93 -28.23 -19.85 8.00
N GLN A 94 -29.47 -20.07 7.55
CA GLN A 94 -29.78 -20.69 6.25
C GLN A 94 -29.38 -19.83 5.04
N ASN A 95 -29.21 -18.53 5.22
CA ASN A 95 -28.90 -17.56 4.16
C ASN A 95 -27.53 -16.88 4.36
N SER A 96 -26.77 -17.30 5.37
CA SER A 96 -25.54 -16.63 5.81
C SER A 96 -24.46 -16.56 4.73
N GLU A 97 -24.44 -17.53 3.80
CA GLU A 97 -23.51 -17.55 2.66
C GLU A 97 -23.56 -16.25 1.84
N LEU A 98 -24.72 -15.62 1.67
CA LEU A 98 -24.82 -14.34 0.94
C LEU A 98 -23.97 -13.23 1.58
N PHE A 99 -23.91 -13.19 2.92
CA PHE A 99 -23.14 -12.19 3.65
C PHE A 99 -21.65 -12.59 3.70
N LYS A 100 -21.33 -13.87 3.80
CA LYS A 100 -19.95 -14.36 3.73
C LYS A 100 -19.32 -14.03 2.37
N ASP A 101 -20.04 -14.30 1.28
CA ASP A 101 -19.62 -13.97 -0.09
C ASP A 101 -19.29 -12.47 -0.21
N LEU A 102 -20.14 -11.60 0.34
CA LEU A 102 -19.89 -10.15 0.38
C LEU A 102 -18.54 -9.82 1.04
N PHE A 103 -18.25 -10.37 2.21
CA PHE A 103 -16.98 -10.11 2.90
C PHE A 103 -15.77 -10.71 2.17
N VAL A 104 -15.93 -11.86 1.50
CA VAL A 104 -14.89 -12.45 0.64
C VAL A 104 -14.57 -11.50 -0.52
N GLU A 105 -15.57 -10.97 -1.20
CA GLU A 105 -15.35 -10.02 -2.30
C GLU A 105 -14.76 -8.69 -1.82
N LEU A 106 -15.17 -8.18 -0.65
CA LEU A 106 -14.56 -6.99 -0.04
C LEU A 106 -13.07 -7.21 0.26
N LYS A 107 -12.71 -8.35 0.84
CA LYS A 107 -11.30 -8.73 1.08
C LYS A 107 -10.54 -8.86 -0.24
N ARG A 108 -11.13 -9.48 -1.26
CA ARG A 108 -10.54 -9.63 -2.60
C ARG A 108 -10.31 -8.27 -3.26
N TYR A 109 -11.28 -7.35 -3.18
CA TYR A 109 -11.15 -6.00 -3.72
C TYR A 109 -9.99 -5.25 -3.08
N TYR A 110 -9.83 -5.35 -1.77
CA TYR A 110 -8.75 -4.72 -1.03
C TYR A 110 -7.36 -5.25 -1.47
N VAL A 111 -7.21 -6.58 -1.60
CA VAL A 111 -5.92 -7.21 -1.96
C VAL A 111 -5.57 -7.05 -3.44
N GLY A 112 -6.52 -7.33 -4.35
CA GLY A 112 -6.24 -7.50 -5.78
C GLY A 112 -6.84 -6.44 -6.68
N GLY A 113 -7.84 -5.68 -6.21
CA GLY A 113 -8.45 -4.56 -6.94
C GLY A 113 -9.12 -4.87 -8.29
N ASN A 114 -9.14 -6.12 -8.72
CA ASN A 114 -9.65 -6.55 -10.03
C ASN A 114 -11.17 -6.79 -10.05
N VAL A 115 -11.90 -6.22 -9.09
CA VAL A 115 -13.35 -6.38 -8.93
C VAL A 115 -13.97 -4.99 -8.93
N ASN A 116 -15.11 -4.81 -9.60
CA ASN A 116 -15.87 -3.59 -9.52
C ASN A 116 -16.67 -3.58 -8.21
N LEU A 117 -16.19 -2.80 -7.23
CA LEU A 117 -16.79 -2.73 -5.90
C LEU A 117 -18.26 -2.25 -5.93
N GLU A 118 -18.59 -1.30 -6.80
CA GLU A 118 -19.96 -0.81 -6.90
C GLU A 118 -20.91 -1.87 -7.46
N GLU A 119 -20.48 -2.59 -8.50
CA GLU A 119 -21.24 -3.66 -9.12
C GLU A 119 -21.46 -4.82 -8.15
N MET A 120 -20.41 -5.26 -7.45
CA MET A 120 -20.51 -6.29 -6.42
C MET A 120 -21.50 -5.91 -5.32
N LEU A 121 -21.50 -4.65 -4.87
CA LEU A 121 -22.46 -4.18 -3.87
C LEU A 121 -23.89 -4.16 -4.44
N ASN A 122 -24.07 -3.73 -5.69
CA ASN A 122 -25.40 -3.76 -6.33
C ASN A 122 -25.91 -5.22 -6.46
N GLU A 123 -25.05 -6.15 -6.85
CA GLU A 123 -25.39 -7.59 -6.95
C GLU A 123 -25.79 -8.17 -5.59
N PHE A 124 -25.04 -7.85 -4.53
CA PHE A 124 -25.38 -8.24 -3.17
C PHE A 124 -26.80 -7.79 -2.79
N TRP A 125 -27.14 -6.52 -3.05
CA TRP A 125 -28.46 -5.98 -2.71
C TRP A 125 -29.58 -6.59 -3.55
N ALA A 126 -29.33 -6.88 -4.83
CA ALA A 126 -30.29 -7.57 -5.70
C ALA A 126 -30.57 -8.99 -5.18
N ARG A 127 -29.52 -9.78 -4.92
CA ARG A 127 -29.65 -11.14 -4.37
C ARG A 127 -30.30 -11.14 -2.99
N LEU A 128 -30.03 -10.13 -2.15
CA LEU A 128 -30.67 -9.96 -0.85
C LEU A 128 -32.16 -9.67 -0.99
N LEU A 129 -32.55 -8.79 -1.92
CA LEU A 129 -33.94 -8.46 -2.20
C LEU A 129 -34.73 -9.70 -2.58
N GLU A 130 -34.24 -10.48 -3.53
CA GLU A 130 -34.90 -11.71 -4.00
C GLU A 130 -35.12 -12.72 -2.87
N ARG A 131 -34.10 -12.95 -2.04
CA ARG A 131 -34.21 -13.84 -0.88
C ARG A 131 -35.20 -13.31 0.15
N MET A 132 -35.13 -12.03 0.49
CA MET A 132 -36.05 -11.41 1.45
C MET A 132 -37.50 -11.43 0.93
N PHE A 133 -37.71 -11.22 -0.37
CA PHE A 133 -39.03 -11.21 -0.98
C PHE A 133 -39.70 -12.58 -0.88
N ARG A 134 -38.95 -13.66 -1.16
CA ARG A 134 -39.41 -15.05 -0.95
C ARG A 134 -39.69 -15.36 0.52
N LEU A 135 -38.82 -14.91 1.44
CA LEU A 135 -38.95 -15.17 2.87
C LEU A 135 -40.15 -14.46 3.52
N VAL A 136 -40.45 -13.23 3.09
CA VAL A 136 -41.57 -12.45 3.65
C VAL A 136 -42.92 -12.90 3.07
N ASN A 137 -42.92 -13.54 1.90
CA ASN A 137 -44.13 -13.97 1.20
C ASN A 137 -44.13 -15.50 0.97
N PRO A 138 -44.02 -16.34 2.01
CA PRO A 138 -43.85 -17.79 1.86
C PRO A 138 -45.08 -18.50 1.29
N GLN A 139 -46.24 -17.84 1.26
CA GLN A 139 -47.49 -18.38 0.72
C GLN A 139 -47.50 -18.40 -0.82
N TYR A 140 -46.57 -17.68 -1.46
CA TYR A 140 -46.51 -17.53 -2.90
C TYR A 140 -45.22 -18.13 -3.45
N HIS A 141 -45.30 -18.71 -4.64
CA HIS A 141 -44.14 -19.16 -5.41
C HIS A 141 -43.86 -18.13 -6.49
N PHE A 142 -42.67 -17.54 -6.46
CA PHE A 142 -42.24 -16.52 -7.44
C PHE A 142 -41.24 -17.14 -8.40
N THR A 143 -41.52 -17.03 -9.70
CA THR A 143 -40.56 -17.40 -10.75
C THR A 143 -39.42 -16.38 -10.81
N ASP A 144 -38.31 -16.76 -11.45
CA ASP A 144 -37.17 -15.87 -11.58
C ASP A 144 -37.50 -14.65 -12.47
N GLU A 145 -38.36 -14.80 -13.48
CA GLU A 145 -38.83 -13.67 -14.30
C GLU A 145 -39.66 -12.67 -13.49
N TYR A 146 -40.44 -13.17 -12.51
CA TYR A 146 -41.20 -12.30 -11.63
C TYR A 146 -40.27 -11.49 -10.72
N LEU A 147 -39.22 -12.13 -10.19
CA LEU A 147 -38.24 -11.46 -9.34
C LEU A 147 -37.38 -10.46 -10.13
N GLU A 148 -37.05 -10.76 -11.38
CA GLU A 148 -36.41 -9.79 -12.27
C GLU A 148 -37.31 -8.57 -12.50
N CYS A 149 -38.62 -8.79 -12.65
CA CYS A 149 -39.59 -7.70 -12.71
C CYS A 149 -39.60 -6.88 -11.41
N VAL A 150 -39.61 -7.52 -10.24
CA VAL A 150 -39.52 -6.83 -8.93
C VAL A 150 -38.24 -5.99 -8.85
N SER A 151 -37.11 -6.53 -9.30
CA SER A 151 -35.82 -5.84 -9.31
C SER A 151 -35.87 -4.52 -10.12
N LYS A 152 -36.68 -4.42 -11.17
CA LYS A 152 -36.87 -3.18 -11.96
C LYS A 152 -37.52 -2.04 -11.16
N TYR A 153 -38.30 -2.35 -10.12
CA TYR A 153 -38.97 -1.34 -9.29
C TYR A 153 -38.19 -0.99 -8.01
N THR A 154 -37.02 -1.58 -7.79
CA THR A 154 -36.23 -1.41 -6.55
C THR A 154 -35.87 0.05 -6.27
N GLU A 155 -35.51 0.82 -7.29
CA GLU A 155 -35.15 2.25 -7.16
C GLU A 155 -36.34 3.13 -6.74
N GLN A 156 -37.55 2.79 -7.20
CA GLN A 156 -38.77 3.51 -6.87
C GLN A 156 -39.30 3.13 -5.48
N LEU A 157 -39.34 1.83 -5.19
CA LEU A 157 -39.94 1.30 -3.96
C LEU A 157 -38.99 1.37 -2.76
N LYS A 158 -37.67 1.41 -3.00
CA LYS A 158 -36.62 1.44 -1.97
C LYS A 158 -36.89 0.47 -0.80
N PRO A 159 -36.94 -0.85 -1.05
CA PRO A 159 -37.28 -1.83 -0.01
C PRO A 159 -36.32 -1.82 1.19
N PHE A 160 -35.08 -1.35 0.99
CA PHE A 160 -34.07 -1.16 2.03
C PHE A 160 -33.84 0.33 2.37
N GLY A 161 -34.76 1.21 1.97
CA GLY A 161 -34.62 2.65 2.09
C GLY A 161 -33.37 3.18 1.37
N ASP A 162 -32.68 4.14 1.98
CA ASP A 162 -31.44 4.71 1.44
C ASP A 162 -30.18 3.92 1.84
N VAL A 163 -30.31 2.79 2.56
CA VAL A 163 -29.17 2.03 3.08
C VAL A 163 -28.25 1.53 1.96
N PRO A 164 -28.74 0.90 0.86
CA PRO A 164 -27.87 0.44 -0.23
C PRO A 164 -27.03 1.57 -0.83
N ARG A 165 -27.65 2.72 -1.09
CA ARG A 165 -26.98 3.89 -1.66
C ARG A 165 -25.93 4.46 -0.72
N LYS A 166 -26.25 4.62 0.57
CA LYS A 166 -25.32 5.15 1.58
C LYS A 166 -24.15 4.20 1.79
N LEU A 167 -24.41 2.91 1.94
CA LEU A 167 -23.39 1.87 2.11
C LEU A 167 -22.47 1.83 0.89
N LYS A 168 -23.02 1.81 -0.34
CA LYS A 168 -22.22 1.85 -1.57
C LYS A 168 -21.26 3.04 -1.59
N LEU A 169 -21.76 4.24 -1.32
CA LEU A 169 -20.94 5.45 -1.34
C LEU A 169 -19.84 5.44 -0.26
N GLN A 170 -20.18 5.02 0.96
CA GLN A 170 -19.22 5.00 2.08
C GLN A 170 -18.17 3.92 1.90
N VAL A 171 -18.59 2.69 1.57
CA VAL A 171 -17.70 1.54 1.36
C VAL A 171 -16.76 1.79 0.18
N THR A 172 -17.29 2.27 -0.94
CA THR A 172 -16.45 2.56 -2.12
C THR A 172 -15.35 3.56 -1.80
N ARG A 173 -15.69 4.69 -1.17
CA ARG A 173 -14.71 5.72 -0.79
C ARG A 173 -13.68 5.20 0.21
N ALA A 174 -14.13 4.49 1.24
CA ALA A 174 -13.26 3.97 2.28
C ALA A 174 -12.26 2.94 1.73
N PHE A 175 -12.73 1.99 0.92
CA PHE A 175 -11.87 0.95 0.36
C PHE A 175 -10.91 1.48 -0.71
N VAL A 176 -11.35 2.41 -1.56
CA VAL A 176 -10.46 3.07 -2.52
C VAL A 176 -9.35 3.83 -1.78
N ALA A 177 -9.71 4.61 -0.75
CA ALA A 177 -8.73 5.36 0.04
C ALA A 177 -7.74 4.45 0.77
N ALA A 178 -8.24 3.43 1.49
CA ALA A 178 -7.41 2.49 2.23
C ALA A 178 -6.46 1.71 1.32
N ARG A 179 -6.96 1.17 0.21
CA ARG A 179 -6.15 0.44 -0.77
C ARG A 179 -5.07 1.34 -1.38
N THR A 180 -5.45 2.54 -1.81
CA THR A 180 -4.51 3.51 -2.41
C THR A 180 -3.42 3.91 -1.42
N PHE A 181 -3.78 4.10 -0.15
CA PHE A 181 -2.83 4.42 0.91
C PHE A 181 -1.83 3.26 1.15
N ALA A 182 -2.34 2.03 1.28
CA ALA A 182 -1.48 0.84 1.45
C ALA A 182 -0.54 0.65 0.25
N GLN A 183 -1.07 0.75 -0.98
CA GLN A 183 -0.28 0.67 -2.21
C GLN A 183 0.76 1.79 -2.28
N GLY A 184 0.41 3.01 -1.88
CA GLY A 184 1.34 4.13 -1.83
C GLY A 184 2.53 3.88 -0.91
N LEU A 185 2.31 3.30 0.27
CA LEU A 185 3.38 2.93 1.20
C LEU A 185 4.29 1.82 0.63
N ALA A 186 3.71 0.82 -0.03
CA ALA A 186 4.47 -0.25 -0.66
C ALA A 186 5.32 0.29 -1.82
N VAL A 187 4.74 1.10 -2.71
CA VAL A 187 5.43 1.72 -3.83
C VAL A 187 6.53 2.67 -3.34
N ALA A 188 6.28 3.46 -2.30
CA ALA A 188 7.29 4.35 -1.73
C ALA A 188 8.54 3.58 -1.25
N ARG A 189 8.35 2.45 -0.55
CA ARG A 189 9.44 1.57 -0.15
C ARG A 189 10.23 1.06 -1.37
N ASP A 190 9.52 0.58 -2.39
CA ASP A 190 10.14 0.00 -3.57
C ASP A 190 10.91 1.05 -4.40
N VAL A 191 10.40 2.28 -4.47
CA VAL A 191 11.10 3.41 -5.10
C VAL A 191 12.39 3.75 -4.34
N VAL A 192 12.34 3.87 -3.01
CA VAL A 192 13.54 4.13 -2.19
C VAL A 192 14.59 3.04 -2.41
N SER A 193 14.18 1.78 -2.46
CA SER A 193 15.07 0.64 -2.75
C SER A 193 15.76 0.75 -4.12
N LYS A 194 15.00 1.11 -5.16
CA LYS A 194 15.55 1.31 -6.50
C LYS A 194 16.50 2.50 -6.56
N VAL A 195 16.14 3.63 -5.96
CA VAL A 195 16.98 4.84 -5.94
C VAL A 195 18.29 4.59 -5.19
N SER A 196 18.26 3.89 -4.06
CA SER A 196 19.49 3.54 -3.32
C SER A 196 20.43 2.65 -4.13
N ALA A 197 19.89 1.76 -4.97
CA ALA A 197 20.69 0.94 -5.87
C ALA A 197 21.32 1.78 -7.01
N VAL A 198 20.64 2.80 -7.52
CA VAL A 198 21.19 3.69 -8.56
C VAL A 198 22.29 4.61 -8.01
N SER A 199 22.20 5.05 -6.74
CA SER A 199 23.29 5.78 -6.06
C SER A 199 24.60 4.97 -5.93
N SER A 200 24.55 3.65 -6.15
CA SER A 200 25.73 2.77 -6.19
C SER A 200 26.38 2.68 -7.58
N VAL A 201 25.67 3.06 -8.65
CA VAL A 201 26.23 3.22 -10.00
C VAL A 201 27.31 4.31 -9.93
N PRO A 202 28.48 4.15 -10.60
CA PRO A 202 29.53 5.15 -10.55
C PRO A 202 28.91 6.51 -10.85
N PRO A 203 28.99 7.48 -9.92
CA PRO A 203 28.46 8.80 -10.19
C PRO A 203 29.10 9.29 -11.49
N ALA A 204 28.34 10.04 -12.28
CA ALA A 204 28.92 10.83 -13.37
C ALA A 204 30.21 11.48 -12.85
N VAL A 205 31.29 11.44 -13.65
CA VAL A 205 32.67 11.79 -13.28
C VAL A 205 32.81 13.08 -12.46
N CYS A 206 31.80 13.96 -12.49
CA CYS A 206 31.67 15.18 -11.70
C CYS A 206 31.38 14.99 -10.20
N CYS A 207 30.52 14.06 -9.75
CA CYS A 207 30.17 13.96 -8.31
C CYS A 207 31.39 13.67 -7.42
N PRO A 208 32.31 12.75 -7.79
CA PRO A 208 33.58 12.53 -7.10
C PRO A 208 34.51 13.73 -6.96
N ARG A 209 34.32 14.75 -7.82
CA ARG A 209 35.16 15.95 -7.84
C ARG A 209 34.65 17.04 -6.89
N VAL A 210 33.41 16.94 -6.42
CA VAL A 210 32.74 17.95 -5.58
C VAL A 210 32.55 17.46 -4.14
N LEU A 211 32.57 16.15 -3.93
CA LEU A 211 32.62 15.47 -2.62
C LEU A 211 34.03 15.50 -2.02
#